data_AF-A0A7Y5DYU1-F1
#
_entry.id   AF-A0A7Y5DYU1-F1
#
_cell.length_a   1.000
_cell.length_b   1.000
_cell.length_c   1.000
_cell.angle_alpha   90.00
_cell.angle_beta   90.00
_cell.angle_gamma   90.00
#
_symmetry.space_group_name_H-M   'P 1'
#
loop_
_entity.id
_entity.type
_entity.pdbx_description
1 polymer ?
#
loop_
_entity_poly.entity_id
_entity_poly.type
_entity_poly.pdbx_seq_one_letter_code
_entity_poly.pdbx_strand_id
1 'polypeptide(L)'
;MRFRPLLAFAFLSIVTVTGPAFAADPPPADATAEQAAKLKQEGTKAYNDKDWETALVKFQEAYALTKDPSFLYNKARTLESLGELPRALDAIEEFDKAASPELKAKVNGLDQVIAGMRARVATLVIRSNVADAEVRINDRVVSKTKMPEVSLRVKVGTIKIDLVSPDYFPCSLTINDLRGGEVRAATCELGSKNIQGLLVIDSVEGSQISVDGREVGTGSYEGYARAGTHEIVITKSGSGTYRTSVLVKAGEKRPLKVSALPSPPVTSRWWFWTSIIGGAVVIAGGTVATIIALNTERSPDSGTILPGKVSTGGFRF
;
A
#
# COMPACT_ATOMS: atom_id res chain seq x y z
N MET A 1 23.07 29.95 66.67
CA MET A 1 22.02 30.31 65.69
C MET A 1 22.21 29.47 64.42
N ARG A 2 21.31 28.52 64.15
CA ARG A 2 20.59 28.29 62.87
C ARG A 2 19.99 26.88 62.85
N PHE A 3 18.67 26.88 62.70
CA PHE A 3 17.73 25.76 62.76
C PHE A 3 17.80 24.86 61.51
N ARG A 4 17.53 23.56 61.68
CA ARG A 4 17.23 22.60 60.61
C ARG A 4 15.69 22.50 60.46
N PRO A 5 15.11 22.54 59.25
CA PRO A 5 13.69 22.23 59.09
C PRO A 5 13.50 20.73 58.82
N LEU A 6 12.56 20.12 59.54
CA LEU A 6 11.98 18.81 59.23
C LEU A 6 10.91 18.98 58.12
N LEU A 7 11.04 18.24 57.02
CA LEU A 7 9.94 18.05 56.07
C LEU A 7 9.08 16.86 56.53
N ALA A 8 7.82 17.13 56.86
CA ALA A 8 6.79 16.13 57.11
C ALA A 8 6.14 15.72 55.78
N PHE A 9 6.22 14.42 55.44
CA PHE A 9 5.45 13.82 54.34
C PHE A 9 4.03 13.54 54.81
N ALA A 10 3.04 14.25 54.26
CA ALA A 10 1.62 13.94 54.44
C ALA A 10 1.20 12.89 53.39
N PHE A 11 0.91 11.67 53.84
CA PHE A 11 0.30 10.62 53.02
C PHE A 11 -1.21 10.93 52.86
N LEU A 12 -1.64 11.26 51.64
CA LEU A 12 -3.05 11.41 51.28
C LEU A 12 -3.58 10.04 50.83
N SER A 13 -4.27 9.34 51.73
CA SER A 13 -4.95 8.08 51.43
C SER A 13 -6.22 8.33 50.62
N ILE A 14 -6.21 7.97 49.33
CA ILE A 14 -7.40 7.95 48.47
C ILE A 14 -8.19 6.68 48.81
N VAL A 15 -9.35 6.85 49.44
CA VAL A 15 -10.32 5.77 49.66
C VAL A 15 -11.13 5.59 48.38
N THR A 16 -10.84 4.53 47.62
CA THR A 16 -11.69 4.08 46.52
C THR A 16 -12.91 3.35 47.08
N VAL A 17 -14.07 3.99 47.04
CA VAL A 17 -15.36 3.32 47.35
C VAL A 17 -15.73 2.45 46.16
N THR A 18 -15.45 1.15 46.26
CA THR A 18 -15.99 0.13 45.35
C THR A 18 -17.44 -0.14 45.71
N GLY A 19 -18.37 0.57 45.05
CA GLY A 19 -19.79 0.21 45.09
C GLY A 19 -20.07 -1.02 44.21
N PRO A 20 -21.02 -1.90 44.58
CA PRO A 20 -21.45 -2.99 43.70
C PRO A 20 -22.05 -2.40 42.42
N ALA A 21 -21.53 -2.82 41.27
CA ALA A 21 -22.13 -2.55 39.98
C ALA A 21 -23.42 -3.37 39.87
N PHE A 22 -24.56 -2.76 40.22
CA PHE A 22 -25.86 -3.32 39.88
C PHE A 22 -26.02 -3.24 38.37
N ALA A 23 -25.91 -4.37 37.69
CA ALA A 23 -26.41 -4.51 36.33
C ALA A 23 -27.91 -4.23 36.38
N ALA A 24 -28.35 -3.13 35.75
CA ALA A 24 -29.77 -2.87 35.58
C ALA A 24 -30.38 -4.03 34.79
N ASP A 25 -31.52 -4.55 35.25
CA ASP A 25 -32.26 -5.58 34.52
C ASP A 25 -32.56 -5.08 33.10
N PRO A 26 -32.44 -5.95 32.08
CA PRO A 26 -32.75 -5.56 30.70
C PRO A 26 -34.19 -5.04 30.63
N PRO A 27 -34.45 -3.97 29.85
CA PRO A 27 -35.79 -3.40 29.74
C PRO A 27 -36.82 -4.45 29.32
N PRO A 28 -38.09 -4.32 29.74
CA PRO A 28 -39.18 -5.15 29.26
C PRO A 28 -39.23 -5.16 27.71
N ALA A 29 -39.60 -6.30 27.13
CA ALA A 29 -39.67 -6.47 25.68
C ALA A 29 -40.57 -5.43 24.99
N ASP A 30 -41.68 -5.04 25.64
CA ASP A 30 -42.61 -4.05 25.11
C ASP A 30 -42.00 -2.64 25.02
N ALA A 31 -41.24 -2.24 26.05
CA ALA A 31 -40.52 -0.96 26.04
C ALA A 31 -39.45 -0.93 24.92
N THR A 32 -38.82 -2.07 24.66
CA THR A 32 -37.83 -2.23 23.57
C THR A 32 -38.50 -2.09 22.20
N ALA A 33 -39.69 -2.67 22.02
CA ALA A 33 -40.47 -2.56 20.79
C ALA A 33 -40.96 -1.13 20.53
N GLU A 34 -41.45 -0.44 21.55
CA GLU A 34 -41.88 0.96 21.45
C GLU A 34 -40.71 1.89 21.08
N GLN A 35 -39.56 1.72 21.73
CA GLN A 35 -38.36 2.49 21.41
C GLN A 35 -37.88 2.25 19.97
N ALA A 36 -37.89 1.00 19.50
CA ALA A 36 -37.55 0.69 18.12
C ALA A 36 -38.53 1.30 17.11
N ALA A 37 -39.83 1.37 17.43
CA ALA A 37 -40.83 2.03 16.59
C ALA A 37 -40.59 3.55 16.51
N LYS A 38 -40.22 4.19 17.62
CA LYS A 38 -39.82 5.61 17.63
C LYS A 38 -38.58 5.86 16.78
N LEU A 39 -37.54 5.05 16.95
CA LEU A 39 -36.32 5.11 16.14
C LEU A 39 -36.62 4.90 14.65
N LYS A 40 -37.55 4.00 14.31
CA LYS A 40 -38.03 3.82 12.94
C LYS A 40 -38.65 5.09 12.38
N GLN A 41 -39.55 5.74 13.13
CA GLN A 41 -40.20 6.98 12.70
C GLN A 41 -39.18 8.10 12.49
N GLU A 42 -38.24 8.28 13.43
CA GLU A 42 -37.15 9.25 13.34
C GLU A 42 -36.25 8.97 12.13
N GLY A 43 -35.87 7.71 11.92
CA GLY A 43 -35.04 7.29 10.78
C GLY A 43 -35.75 7.49 9.45
N THR A 44 -37.04 7.17 9.35
CA THR A 44 -37.84 7.40 8.13
C THR A 44 -37.98 8.89 7.85
N LYS A 45 -38.20 9.72 8.88
CA LYS A 45 -38.22 11.18 8.71
C LYS A 45 -36.88 11.68 8.18
N ALA A 46 -35.77 11.31 8.83
CA ALA A 46 -34.43 11.72 8.40
C ALA A 46 -34.12 11.27 6.96
N TYR A 47 -34.50 10.05 6.59
CA TYR A 47 -34.32 9.53 5.24
C TYR A 47 -35.07 10.37 4.19
N ASN A 48 -36.33 10.71 4.47
CA ASN A 48 -37.16 11.54 3.59
C ASN A 48 -36.61 12.98 3.48
N ASP A 49 -36.03 13.49 4.57
CA ASP A 49 -35.35 14.78 4.62
C ASP A 49 -33.96 14.74 3.93
N LYS A 50 -33.54 13.58 3.39
CA LYS A 50 -32.23 13.29 2.79
C LYS A 50 -31.04 13.40 3.76
N ASP A 51 -31.31 13.40 5.06
CA ASP A 51 -30.30 13.22 6.10
C ASP A 51 -30.06 11.71 6.29
N TRP A 52 -29.35 11.13 5.33
CA TRP A 52 -29.13 9.69 5.24
C TRP A 52 -28.20 9.19 6.34
N GLU A 53 -27.26 10.01 6.81
CA GLU A 53 -26.38 9.71 7.93
C GLU A 53 -27.18 9.51 9.22
N THR A 54 -28.06 10.46 9.57
CA THR A 54 -28.94 10.32 10.74
C THR A 54 -29.89 9.14 10.57
N ALA A 55 -30.48 8.97 9.39
CA ALA A 55 -31.36 7.83 9.12
C ALA A 55 -30.66 6.48 9.36
N LEU A 56 -29.41 6.35 8.89
CA LEU A 56 -28.63 5.13 9.04
C LEU A 56 -28.40 4.81 10.51
N VAL A 57 -28.00 5.80 11.31
CA VAL A 57 -27.79 5.63 12.76
C VAL A 57 -29.07 5.15 13.43
N LYS A 58 -30.22 5.79 13.15
CA LYS A 58 -31.51 5.43 13.74
C LYS A 58 -31.96 4.01 13.38
N PHE A 59 -31.80 3.59 12.13
CA PHE A 59 -32.11 2.21 11.73
C PHE A 59 -31.14 1.19 12.33
N GLN A 60 -29.87 1.54 12.53
CA GLN A 60 -28.91 0.68 13.22
C GLN A 60 -29.24 0.50 14.70
N GLU A 61 -29.61 1.58 15.39
CA GLU A 61 -30.05 1.55 16.79
C GLU A 61 -31.33 0.70 16.92
N ALA A 62 -32.32 0.90 16.04
CA ALA A 62 -33.54 0.12 16.06
C ALA A 62 -33.29 -1.39 15.81
N TYR A 63 -32.42 -1.72 14.84
CA TYR A 63 -32.02 -3.10 14.59
C TYR A 63 -31.24 -3.71 15.75
N ALA A 64 -30.42 -2.92 16.46
CA ALA A 64 -29.69 -3.39 17.62
C ALA A 64 -30.62 -3.82 18.77
N LEU A 65 -31.74 -3.11 18.95
CA LEU A 65 -32.74 -3.37 19.98
C LEU A 65 -33.58 -4.63 19.72
N THR A 66 -34.12 -4.79 18.50
CA THR A 66 -35.13 -5.83 18.23
C THR A 66 -34.65 -6.94 17.32
N LYS A 67 -33.56 -6.72 16.56
CA LYS A 67 -33.11 -7.61 15.48
C LYS A 67 -34.15 -7.85 14.39
N ASP A 68 -35.18 -7.00 14.28
CA ASP A 68 -36.20 -7.10 13.23
C ASP A 68 -35.56 -6.90 11.84
N PRO A 69 -35.62 -7.89 10.93
CA PRO A 69 -35.07 -7.79 9.59
C PRO A 69 -35.58 -6.59 8.79
N SER A 70 -36.77 -6.04 9.08
CA SER A 70 -37.28 -4.86 8.35
C SER A 70 -36.32 -3.66 8.39
N PHE A 71 -35.52 -3.54 9.46
CA PHE A 71 -34.48 -2.52 9.57
C PHE A 71 -33.27 -2.77 8.68
N LEU A 72 -32.97 -4.03 8.30
CA LEU A 72 -31.90 -4.34 7.34
C LEU A 72 -32.22 -3.80 5.95
N TYR A 73 -33.47 -3.91 5.50
CA TYR A 73 -33.92 -3.30 4.25
C TYR A 73 -33.76 -1.77 4.28
N ASN A 74 -34.26 -1.12 5.35
CA ASN A 74 -34.13 0.34 5.51
C ASN A 74 -32.66 0.79 5.53
N LYS A 75 -31.82 0.06 6.27
CA LYS A 75 -30.36 0.26 6.30
C LYS A 75 -29.74 0.11 4.90
N ALA A 76 -30.13 -0.91 4.13
CA ALA A 76 -29.61 -1.13 2.78
C ALA A 76 -29.96 0.02 1.83
N ARG A 77 -31.22 0.49 1.82
CA ARG A 77 -31.66 1.64 1.01
C ARG A 77 -30.95 2.94 1.41
N THR A 78 -30.73 3.13 2.71
CA THR A 78 -29.99 4.29 3.24
C THR A 78 -28.51 4.25 2.85
N LEU A 79 -27.84 3.10 2.98
CA LEU A 79 -26.45 2.90 2.55
C LEU A 79 -26.29 3.09 1.04
N GLU A 80 -27.27 2.65 0.24
CA GLU A 80 -27.26 2.90 -1.20
C GLU A 80 -27.34 4.40 -1.52
N SER A 81 -28.17 5.14 -0.79
CA SER A 81 -28.32 6.60 -0.95
C SER A 81 -27.03 7.35 -0.58
N LEU A 82 -26.31 6.85 0.44
CA LEU A 82 -24.96 7.32 0.82
C LEU A 82 -23.86 6.92 -0.17
N GLY A 83 -24.15 6.04 -1.14
CA GLY A 83 -23.14 5.50 -2.06
C GLY A 83 -22.20 4.44 -1.45
N GLU A 84 -22.49 3.97 -0.23
CA GLU A 84 -21.77 2.91 0.48
C GLU A 84 -22.19 1.52 -0.04
N LEU A 85 -22.02 1.30 -1.36
CA LEU A 85 -22.59 0.17 -2.09
C LEU A 85 -22.19 -1.21 -1.56
N PRO A 86 -20.93 -1.47 -1.15
CA PRO A 86 -20.58 -2.75 -0.53
C PRO A 86 -21.42 -3.06 0.70
N ARG A 87 -21.56 -2.09 1.61
CA ARG A 87 -22.34 -2.24 2.85
C ARG A 87 -23.84 -2.32 2.56
N ALA A 88 -24.33 -1.63 1.52
CA ALA A 88 -25.71 -1.72 1.07
C ALA A 88 -26.02 -3.15 0.57
N LEU A 89 -25.12 -3.73 -0.22
CA LEU A 89 -25.25 -5.11 -0.69
C LEU A 89 -25.23 -6.10 0.48
N ASP A 90 -24.33 -5.93 1.45
CA ASP A 90 -24.30 -6.77 2.65
C ASP A 90 -25.64 -6.73 3.40
N ALA A 91 -26.19 -5.52 3.62
CA ALA A 91 -27.43 -5.35 4.36
C ALA A 91 -28.66 -5.92 3.63
N ILE A 92 -28.75 -5.80 2.30
CA ILE A 92 -29.89 -6.35 1.55
C ILE A 92 -29.80 -7.88 1.43
N GLU A 93 -28.60 -8.46 1.33
CA GLU A 93 -28.42 -9.91 1.35
C GLU A 93 -28.70 -10.49 2.74
N GLU A 94 -28.34 -9.76 3.80
CA GLU A 94 -28.71 -10.13 5.18
C GLU A 94 -30.23 -10.04 5.39
N PHE A 95 -30.89 -9.02 4.84
CA PHE A 95 -32.35 -8.94 4.82
C PHE A 95 -32.97 -10.15 4.11
N ASP A 96 -32.50 -10.47 2.91
CA ASP A 96 -32.99 -11.63 2.17
C ASP A 96 -32.74 -12.94 2.93
N LYS A 97 -31.64 -13.07 3.66
CA LYS A 97 -31.40 -14.26 4.48
C LYS A 97 -32.33 -14.34 5.71
N ALA A 98 -32.58 -13.22 6.38
CA ALA A 98 -33.22 -13.19 7.69
C ALA A 98 -34.74 -12.96 7.66
N ALA A 99 -35.27 -12.32 6.62
CA ALA A 99 -36.68 -11.96 6.53
C ALA A 99 -37.58 -13.17 6.25
N SER A 100 -38.78 -13.18 6.86
CA SER A 100 -39.82 -14.16 6.53
C SER A 100 -40.33 -13.98 5.09
N PRO A 101 -40.92 -15.01 4.46
CA PRO A 101 -41.51 -14.89 3.12
C PRO A 101 -42.53 -13.76 3.01
N GLU A 102 -43.35 -13.53 4.04
CA GLU A 102 -44.36 -12.47 4.07
C GLU A 102 -43.72 -11.09 4.09
N LEU A 103 -42.59 -10.93 4.80
CA LEU A 103 -41.86 -9.68 4.85
C LEU A 103 -41.15 -9.41 3.51
N LYS A 104 -40.56 -10.43 2.88
CA LYS A 104 -39.96 -10.31 1.55
C LYS A 104 -41.00 -9.91 0.50
N ALA A 105 -42.21 -10.48 0.56
CA ALA A 105 -43.30 -10.17 -0.37
C ALA A 105 -43.77 -8.70 -0.31
N LYS A 106 -43.49 -7.98 0.79
CA LYS A 106 -43.76 -6.53 0.90
C LYS A 106 -42.75 -5.67 0.12
N VAL A 107 -41.59 -6.23 -0.23
CA VAL A 107 -40.56 -5.52 -1.01
C VAL A 107 -40.79 -5.78 -2.50
N ASN A 108 -41.28 -4.78 -3.21
CA ASN A 108 -41.49 -4.88 -4.65
C ASN A 108 -40.15 -5.10 -5.38
N GLY A 109 -40.04 -6.21 -6.10
CA GLY A 109 -38.88 -6.53 -6.92
C GLY A 109 -37.57 -6.72 -6.11
N LEU A 110 -37.62 -7.41 -4.97
CA LEU A 110 -36.46 -7.65 -4.12
C LEU A 110 -35.26 -8.23 -4.91
N ASP A 111 -35.49 -9.22 -5.78
CA ASP A 111 -34.44 -9.83 -6.60
C ASP A 111 -33.78 -8.83 -7.54
N GLN A 112 -34.56 -7.94 -8.15
CA GLN A 112 -34.05 -6.88 -9.02
C GLN A 112 -33.24 -5.84 -8.24
N VAL A 113 -33.66 -5.51 -7.02
CA VAL A 113 -32.90 -4.62 -6.12
C VAL A 113 -31.55 -5.25 -5.79
N ILE A 114 -31.52 -6.52 -5.39
CA ILE A 114 -30.29 -7.24 -5.07
C ILE A 114 -29.40 -7.34 -6.31
N ALA A 115 -29.95 -7.71 -7.46
CA ALA A 115 -29.21 -7.80 -8.72
C ALA A 115 -28.61 -6.46 -9.13
N GLY A 116 -29.36 -5.36 -8.98
CA GLY A 116 -28.88 -4.00 -9.25
C GLY A 116 -27.72 -3.58 -8.34
N MET A 117 -27.77 -3.94 -7.05
CA MET A 117 -26.65 -3.69 -6.13
C MET A 117 -25.43 -4.55 -6.46
N ARG A 118 -25.63 -5.85 -6.77
CA ARG A 118 -24.55 -6.76 -7.19
C ARG A 118 -23.85 -6.29 -8.46
N ALA A 119 -24.61 -5.74 -9.43
CA ALA A 119 -24.04 -5.19 -10.65
C ALA A 119 -23.09 -3.99 -10.43
N ARG A 120 -23.12 -3.38 -9.24
CA ARG A 120 -22.30 -2.21 -8.87
C ARG A 120 -21.21 -2.53 -7.83
N VAL A 121 -21.08 -3.80 -7.43
CA VAL A 121 -20.12 -4.25 -6.43
C VAL A 121 -19.31 -5.43 -6.99
N ALA A 122 -18.01 -5.39 -6.79
CA ALA A 122 -17.08 -6.48 -7.07
C ALA A 122 -16.47 -7.01 -5.76
N THR A 123 -15.87 -8.19 -5.81
CA THR A 123 -15.09 -8.76 -4.70
C THR A 123 -13.62 -8.75 -5.07
N LEU A 124 -12.79 -8.17 -4.21
CA LEU A 124 -11.35 -8.23 -4.29
C LEU A 124 -10.78 -9.21 -3.28
N VAL A 125 -9.93 -10.11 -3.74
CA VAL A 125 -9.16 -11.02 -2.90
C VAL A 125 -7.72 -10.51 -2.86
N ILE A 126 -7.32 -9.93 -1.73
CA ILE A 126 -5.99 -9.38 -1.55
C ILE A 126 -5.12 -10.39 -0.82
N ARG A 127 -4.03 -10.82 -1.47
CA ARG A 127 -3.01 -11.68 -0.88
C ARG A 127 -1.85 -10.84 -0.36
N SER A 128 -1.41 -11.15 0.85
CA SER A 128 -0.30 -10.44 1.50
C SER A 128 0.52 -11.38 2.37
N ASN A 129 1.83 -11.13 2.43
CA ASN A 129 2.77 -11.82 3.31
C ASN A 129 2.74 -11.29 4.76
N VAL A 130 1.97 -10.23 5.04
CA VAL A 130 1.88 -9.58 6.35
C VAL A 130 0.46 -9.69 6.89
N ALA A 131 0.30 -10.22 8.10
CA ALA A 131 -0.95 -10.17 8.86
C ALA A 131 -1.18 -8.78 9.47
N ASP A 132 -2.43 -8.43 9.71
CA ASP A 132 -2.85 -7.20 10.40
C ASP A 132 -2.42 -5.87 9.73
N ALA A 133 -1.94 -5.92 8.50
CA ALA A 133 -1.69 -4.72 7.71
C ALA A 133 -3.04 -4.03 7.42
N GLU A 134 -3.12 -2.73 7.63
CA GLU A 134 -4.28 -1.94 7.29
C GLU A 134 -4.47 -1.90 5.78
N VAL A 135 -5.64 -2.36 5.31
CA VAL A 135 -6.08 -2.18 3.94
C VAL A 135 -6.85 -0.87 3.87
N ARG A 136 -6.34 0.08 3.09
CA ARG A 136 -6.93 1.40 2.92
C ARG A 136 -7.45 1.58 1.50
N ILE A 137 -8.61 2.22 1.39
CA ILE A 137 -9.22 2.64 0.13
C ILE A 137 -9.55 4.12 0.29
N ASN A 138 -9.02 4.96 -0.61
CA ASN A 138 -9.16 6.43 -0.53
C ASN A 138 -8.78 6.95 0.87
N ASP A 139 -7.61 6.53 1.38
CA ASP A 139 -7.06 6.87 2.70
C ASP A 139 -7.85 6.42 3.93
N ARG A 140 -9.00 5.76 3.76
CA ARG A 140 -9.79 5.17 4.85
C ARG A 140 -9.43 3.71 5.05
N VAL A 141 -9.16 3.31 6.30
CA VAL A 141 -9.00 1.89 6.67
C VAL A 141 -10.34 1.18 6.52
N VAL A 142 -10.40 0.22 5.61
CA VAL A 142 -11.61 -0.58 5.34
C VAL A 142 -11.51 -1.99 5.91
N SER A 143 -10.30 -2.49 6.13
CA SER A 143 -10.05 -3.82 6.67
C SER A 143 -8.61 -3.95 7.17
N LYS A 144 -8.29 -5.13 7.71
CA LYS A 144 -6.93 -5.58 7.97
C LYS A 144 -6.67 -6.90 7.24
N THR A 145 -5.45 -7.12 6.78
CA THR A 145 -5.06 -8.37 6.13
C THR A 145 -5.17 -9.54 7.11
N LYS A 146 -5.68 -10.65 6.61
CA LYS A 146 -5.52 -11.97 7.22
C LYS A 146 -4.59 -12.77 6.32
N MET A 147 -3.76 -13.62 6.90
CA MET A 147 -2.92 -14.49 6.10
C MET A 147 -3.68 -15.77 5.68
N PRO A 148 -3.56 -16.22 4.42
CA PRO A 148 -2.78 -15.61 3.34
C PRO A 148 -3.53 -14.51 2.57
N GLU A 149 -4.86 -14.40 2.75
CA GLU A 149 -5.68 -13.47 1.99
C GLU A 149 -6.85 -12.87 2.79
N VAL A 150 -7.33 -11.71 2.32
CA VAL A 150 -8.55 -11.05 2.79
C VAL A 150 -9.45 -10.73 1.60
N SER A 151 -10.75 -10.99 1.75
CA SER A 151 -11.77 -10.68 0.74
C SER A 151 -12.52 -9.41 1.11
N LEU A 152 -12.68 -8.50 0.15
CA LEU A 152 -13.31 -7.19 0.34
C LEU A 152 -14.31 -6.94 -0.78
N ARG A 153 -15.52 -6.52 -0.42
CA ARG A 153 -16.46 -5.98 -1.40
C ARG A 153 -16.14 -4.52 -1.67
N VAL A 154 -16.04 -4.14 -2.93
CA VAL A 154 -15.71 -2.79 -3.37
C VAL A 154 -16.63 -2.34 -4.48
N LYS A 155 -16.77 -1.02 -4.66
CA LYS A 155 -17.48 -0.46 -5.81
C LYS A 155 -16.74 -0.81 -7.11
N VAL A 156 -17.52 -1.06 -8.17
CA VAL A 156 -17.00 -1.28 -9.53
C VAL A 156 -16.27 -0.06 -10.09
N GLY A 157 -15.45 -0.28 -11.12
CA GLY A 157 -14.61 0.74 -11.75
C GLY A 157 -13.14 0.63 -11.33
N THR A 158 -12.45 1.77 -11.31
CA THR A 158 -11.05 1.86 -10.89
C THR A 158 -10.96 2.16 -9.40
N ILE A 159 -10.09 1.43 -8.70
CA ILE A 159 -9.85 1.60 -7.28
C ILE A 159 -8.36 1.57 -6.97
N LYS A 160 -7.94 2.46 -6.08
CA LYS A 160 -6.61 2.46 -5.47
C LYS A 160 -6.70 1.88 -4.07
N ILE A 161 -5.79 0.95 -3.76
CA ILE A 161 -5.72 0.26 -2.48
C ILE A 161 -4.31 0.38 -1.95
N ASP A 162 -4.18 0.79 -0.70
CA ASP A 162 -2.90 0.89 -0.01
C ASP A 162 -2.87 -0.10 1.16
N LEU A 163 -1.86 -0.96 1.22
CA LEU A 163 -1.59 -1.81 2.37
C LEU A 163 -0.49 -1.16 3.21
N VAL A 164 -0.79 -0.92 4.49
CA VAL A 164 0.10 -0.23 5.41
C VAL A 164 0.27 -1.05 6.68
N SER A 165 1.51 -1.32 7.07
CA SER A 165 1.83 -1.97 8.34
C SER A 165 3.05 -1.29 8.98
N PRO A 166 3.11 -1.18 10.33
CA PRO A 166 4.32 -0.71 11.02
C PRO A 166 5.54 -1.50 10.58
N ASP A 167 6.70 -0.85 10.45
CA ASP A 167 7.97 -1.50 10.06
C ASP A 167 8.00 -2.15 8.66
N TYR A 168 6.98 -1.92 7.83
CA TYR A 168 6.96 -2.34 6.44
C TYR A 168 6.89 -1.14 5.50
N PHE A 169 7.41 -1.30 4.28
CA PHE A 169 7.13 -0.36 3.19
C PHE A 169 5.67 -0.52 2.75
N PRO A 170 4.94 0.59 2.53
CA PRO A 170 3.57 0.51 2.03
C PRO A 170 3.58 -0.04 0.61
N CYS A 171 2.53 -0.79 0.27
CA CYS A 171 2.33 -1.28 -1.08
C CYS A 171 1.00 -0.76 -1.63
N SER A 172 1.05 -0.18 -2.82
CA SER A 172 -0.09 0.46 -3.48
C SER A 172 -0.48 -0.35 -4.72
N LEU A 173 -1.76 -0.69 -4.82
CA LEU A 173 -2.36 -1.37 -5.96
C LEU A 173 -3.37 -0.45 -6.65
N THR A 174 -3.31 -0.37 -7.98
CA THR A 174 -4.37 0.24 -8.79
C THR A 174 -5.05 -0.86 -9.59
N ILE A 175 -6.31 -1.13 -9.27
CA ILE A 175 -7.12 -2.13 -9.97
C ILE A 175 -8.09 -1.39 -10.88
N ASN A 176 -7.92 -1.53 -12.19
CA ASN A 176 -8.75 -0.88 -13.20
C ASN A 176 -9.91 -1.77 -13.63
N ASP A 177 -11.02 -1.19 -14.09
CA ASP A 177 -12.10 -1.91 -14.78
C ASP A 177 -12.68 -3.10 -13.99
N LEU A 178 -12.93 -2.94 -12.68
CA LEU A 178 -13.69 -3.93 -11.91
C LEU A 178 -15.15 -3.93 -12.36
N ARG A 179 -15.70 -5.12 -12.62
CA ARG A 179 -17.07 -5.31 -13.10
C ARG A 179 -17.99 -5.87 -12.01
N GLY A 180 -19.29 -5.64 -12.17
CA GLY A 180 -20.31 -6.11 -11.21
C GLY A 180 -20.30 -7.62 -11.05
N GLY A 181 -20.31 -8.10 -9.80
CA GLY A 181 -20.26 -9.52 -9.46
C GLY A 181 -18.92 -10.20 -9.70
N GLU A 182 -17.91 -9.50 -10.22
CA GLU A 182 -16.59 -10.05 -10.46
C GLU A 182 -15.88 -10.38 -9.15
N VAL A 183 -15.11 -11.48 -9.15
CA VAL A 183 -14.11 -11.76 -8.12
C VAL A 183 -12.73 -11.61 -8.75
N ARG A 184 -11.92 -10.67 -8.25
CA ARG A 184 -10.56 -10.43 -8.76
C ARG A 184 -9.53 -10.56 -7.66
N ALA A 185 -8.48 -11.33 -7.92
CA ALA A 185 -7.36 -11.46 -7.02
C ALA A 185 -6.25 -10.45 -7.34
N ALA A 186 -5.60 -9.95 -6.30
CA ALA A 186 -4.38 -9.15 -6.39
C ALA A 186 -3.42 -9.54 -5.28
N THR A 187 -2.12 -9.45 -5.55
CA THR A 187 -1.06 -9.77 -4.59
C THR A 187 -0.28 -8.50 -4.28
N CYS A 188 0.00 -8.29 -3.00
CA CYS A 188 0.75 -7.15 -2.50
C CYS A 188 1.65 -7.63 -1.36
N GLU A 189 2.93 -7.81 -1.69
CA GLU A 189 3.96 -8.20 -0.73
C GLU A 189 4.64 -6.96 -0.16
N LEU A 190 4.74 -6.91 1.16
CA LEU A 190 5.35 -5.81 1.89
C LEU A 190 6.77 -6.21 2.31
N GLY A 191 7.74 -5.39 1.95
CA GLY A 191 9.14 -5.52 2.38
C GLY A 191 9.32 -4.98 3.79
N SER A 192 10.06 -5.69 4.64
CA SER A 192 10.32 -5.26 6.02
C SER A 192 11.43 -4.20 6.06
N LYS A 193 11.12 -3.02 6.60
CA LYS A 193 12.07 -1.93 6.82
C LYS A 193 13.20 -2.30 7.78
N ASN A 194 13.06 -3.37 8.56
CA ASN A 194 14.09 -3.79 9.50
C ASN A 194 15.27 -4.51 8.82
N ILE A 195 15.04 -5.11 7.65
CA ILE A 195 16.03 -5.95 6.96
C ILE A 195 16.19 -5.63 5.47
N GLN A 196 15.33 -4.77 4.93
CA GLN A 196 15.33 -4.40 3.51
C GLN A 196 15.26 -2.88 3.35
N GLY A 197 15.78 -2.38 2.24
CA GLY A 197 15.48 -1.06 1.70
C GLY A 197 14.64 -1.18 0.41
N LEU A 198 14.01 -0.08 0.03
CA LEU A 198 13.28 0.04 -1.24
C LEU A 198 14.20 0.66 -2.29
N LEU A 199 14.66 -0.14 -3.24
CA LEU A 199 15.52 0.29 -4.34
C LEU A 199 14.64 0.81 -5.48
N VAL A 200 14.84 2.06 -5.88
CA VAL A 200 14.13 2.70 -7.00
C VAL A 200 15.14 3.13 -8.05
N ILE A 201 15.05 2.52 -9.23
CA ILE A 201 15.96 2.76 -10.34
C ILE A 201 15.16 3.38 -11.48
N ASP A 202 15.56 4.58 -11.87
CA ASP A 202 15.07 5.26 -13.08
C ASP A 202 16.22 5.34 -14.08
N SER A 203 16.06 4.74 -15.24
CA SER A 203 17.08 4.64 -16.27
C SER A 203 16.58 5.12 -17.63
N VAL A 204 17.45 5.07 -18.62
CA VAL A 204 17.13 5.29 -20.03
C VAL A 204 16.04 4.32 -20.48
N GLU A 205 15.03 4.82 -21.18
CA GLU A 205 13.94 4.00 -21.71
C GLU A 205 14.46 2.80 -22.53
N GLY A 206 13.88 1.62 -22.29
CA GLY A 206 14.27 0.38 -22.96
C GLY A 206 15.60 -0.21 -22.50
N SER A 207 16.28 0.35 -21.50
CA SER A 207 17.48 -0.28 -20.92
C SER A 207 17.09 -1.40 -19.95
N GLN A 208 17.71 -2.57 -20.07
CA GLN A 208 17.53 -3.69 -19.17
C GLN A 208 18.27 -3.43 -17.86
N ILE A 209 17.63 -3.72 -16.71
CA ILE A 209 18.15 -3.48 -15.37
C ILE A 209 18.33 -4.82 -14.67
N SER A 210 19.51 -5.05 -14.11
CA SER A 210 19.82 -6.19 -13.27
C SER A 210 20.32 -5.76 -11.89
N VAL A 211 19.88 -6.47 -10.86
CA VAL A 211 20.34 -6.33 -9.47
C VAL A 211 20.93 -7.68 -9.04
N ASP A 212 22.21 -7.68 -8.66
CA ASP A 212 23.00 -8.87 -8.32
C ASP A 212 22.93 -9.98 -9.39
N GLY A 213 22.97 -9.58 -10.65
CA GLY A 213 22.91 -10.49 -11.80
C GLY A 213 21.51 -11.00 -12.14
N ARG A 214 20.47 -10.68 -11.34
CA ARG A 214 19.08 -10.98 -11.69
C ARG A 214 18.47 -9.82 -12.47
N GLU A 215 17.89 -10.09 -13.63
CA GLU A 215 17.10 -9.11 -14.37
C GLU A 215 15.80 -8.79 -13.61
N VAL A 216 15.56 -7.49 -13.38
CA VAL A 216 14.44 -7.02 -12.54
C VAL A 216 13.48 -6.06 -13.23
N GLY A 217 13.86 -5.48 -14.37
CA GLY A 217 13.00 -4.56 -15.10
C GLY A 217 13.67 -3.90 -16.30
N THR A 218 12.90 -3.08 -17.01
CA THR A 218 13.33 -2.36 -18.20
C THR A 218 12.95 -0.90 -18.08
N GLY A 219 13.91 0.01 -18.24
CA GLY A 219 13.74 1.46 -18.11
C GLY A 219 13.58 1.94 -16.67
N SER A 220 12.73 1.28 -15.88
CA SER A 220 12.52 1.57 -14.46
C SER A 220 12.39 0.29 -13.64
N TYR A 221 12.72 0.37 -12.35
CA TYR A 221 12.50 -0.70 -11.39
C TYR A 221 12.21 -0.13 -10.01
N GLU A 222 11.22 -0.68 -9.32
CA GLU A 222 10.97 -0.44 -7.90
C GLU A 222 10.81 -1.80 -7.21
N GLY A 223 11.65 -2.08 -6.22
CA GLY A 223 11.56 -3.33 -5.47
C GLY A 223 12.45 -3.39 -4.24
N TYR A 224 12.21 -4.41 -3.41
CA TYR A 224 12.92 -4.56 -2.14
C TYR A 224 14.25 -5.26 -2.33
N ALA A 225 15.31 -4.67 -1.78
CA ALA A 225 16.62 -5.29 -1.66
C ALA A 225 16.95 -5.48 -0.18
N ARG A 226 17.67 -6.55 0.18
CA ARG A 226 18.16 -6.72 1.56
C ARG A 226 19.09 -5.56 1.92
N ALA A 227 19.24 -5.27 3.21
CA ALA A 227 20.26 -4.32 3.63
C ALA A 227 21.65 -4.86 3.25
N GLY A 228 22.43 -4.09 2.49
CA GLY A 228 23.72 -4.52 1.96
C GLY A 228 24.13 -3.77 0.69
N THR A 229 25.31 -4.11 0.17
CA THR A 229 25.77 -3.60 -1.13
C THR A 229 25.25 -4.49 -2.24
N HIS A 230 24.57 -3.88 -3.20
CA HIS A 230 23.99 -4.54 -4.37
C HIS A 230 24.69 -4.07 -5.64
N GLU A 231 25.00 -5.00 -6.53
CA GLU A 231 25.51 -4.65 -7.85
C GLU A 231 24.35 -4.33 -8.79
N ILE A 232 24.41 -3.15 -9.42
CA ILE A 232 23.44 -2.72 -10.40
C ILE A 232 24.11 -2.71 -11.77
N VAL A 233 23.54 -3.44 -12.71
CA VAL A 233 23.99 -3.48 -14.10
C VAL A 233 22.84 -3.02 -14.99
N ILE A 234 23.11 -2.05 -15.86
CA ILE A 234 22.13 -1.53 -16.80
C ILE A 234 22.72 -1.61 -18.20
N THR A 235 22.01 -2.24 -19.11
CA THR A 235 22.43 -2.46 -20.50
C THR A 235 21.37 -1.97 -21.48
N LYS A 236 21.78 -1.56 -22.67
CA LYS A 236 20.87 -1.26 -23.77
C LYS A 236 21.57 -1.59 -25.08
N SER A 237 20.84 -2.22 -26.01
CA SER A 237 21.39 -2.54 -27.33
C SER A 237 21.91 -1.27 -28.03
N GLY A 238 23.11 -1.36 -28.61
CA GLY A 238 23.80 -0.22 -29.23
C GLY A 238 24.41 0.79 -28.26
N SER A 239 24.26 0.61 -26.95
CA SER A 239 24.90 1.40 -25.90
C SER A 239 25.92 0.56 -25.12
N GLY A 240 26.79 1.21 -24.36
CA GLY A 240 27.67 0.57 -23.39
C GLY A 240 26.91 0.12 -22.13
N THR A 241 27.61 -0.64 -21.28
CA THR A 241 27.07 -1.13 -20.00
C THR A 241 27.38 -0.14 -18.88
N TYR A 242 26.35 0.24 -18.12
CA TYR A 242 26.53 0.95 -16.85
C TYR A 242 26.57 -0.08 -15.72
N ARG A 243 27.61 -0.04 -14.88
CA ARG A 243 27.78 -0.93 -13.72
C ARG A 243 28.17 -0.11 -12.50
N THR A 244 27.49 -0.33 -11.38
CA THR A 244 27.78 0.35 -10.12
C THR A 244 27.39 -0.51 -8.92
N SER A 245 27.97 -0.23 -7.75
CA SER A 245 27.57 -0.85 -6.48
C SER A 245 26.80 0.17 -5.64
N VAL A 246 25.61 -0.21 -5.20
CA VAL A 246 24.74 0.64 -4.37
C VAL A 246 24.61 0.02 -2.99
N LEU A 247 25.01 0.76 -1.95
CA LEU A 247 24.66 0.42 -0.58
C LEU A 247 23.17 0.74 -0.35
N VAL A 248 22.41 -0.28 0.03
CA VAL A 248 21.02 -0.18 0.48
C VAL A 248 20.99 -0.44 1.99
N LYS A 249 20.45 0.51 2.75
CA LYS A 249 20.25 0.41 4.20
C LYS A 249 18.85 -0.11 4.51
N ALA A 250 18.72 -0.79 5.64
CA ALA A 250 17.42 -1.16 6.18
C ALA A 250 16.53 0.09 6.35
N GLY A 251 15.31 0.02 5.83
CA GLY A 251 14.28 1.04 6.01
C GLY A 251 14.41 2.25 5.10
N GLU A 252 15.49 2.36 4.33
CA GLU A 252 15.67 3.49 3.41
C GLU A 252 14.98 3.25 2.07
N LYS A 253 14.50 4.33 1.45
CA LYS A 253 14.21 4.37 0.01
C LYS A 253 15.47 4.86 -0.69
N ARG A 254 16.09 4.01 -1.51
CA ARG A 254 17.35 4.29 -2.20
C ARG A 254 17.08 4.58 -3.69
N PRO A 255 17.02 5.85 -4.11
CA PRO A 255 16.90 6.19 -5.52
C PRO A 255 18.25 6.06 -6.25
N LEU A 256 18.22 5.58 -7.48
CA LEU A 256 19.31 5.60 -8.44
C LEU A 256 18.78 6.09 -9.79
N LYS A 257 19.24 7.26 -10.24
CA LYS A 257 18.86 7.82 -11.54
C LYS A 257 20.04 7.71 -12.51
N VAL A 258 19.81 7.11 -13.67
CA VAL A 258 20.79 6.95 -14.75
C VAL A 258 20.23 7.54 -16.02
N SER A 259 20.62 8.78 -16.32
CA SER A 259 20.07 9.53 -17.46
C SER A 259 20.77 9.24 -18.79
N ALA A 260 21.95 8.63 -18.78
CA ALA A 260 22.68 8.24 -19.97
C ALA A 260 23.51 6.99 -19.72
N LEU A 261 23.60 6.12 -20.72
CA LEU A 261 24.52 4.99 -20.74
C LEU A 261 25.81 5.36 -21.46
N PRO A 262 26.97 4.81 -21.06
CA PRO A 262 28.22 5.07 -21.74
C PRO A 262 28.13 4.63 -23.21
N SER A 263 28.88 5.26 -24.11
CA SER A 263 29.03 4.74 -25.48
C SER A 263 29.91 3.50 -25.47
N PRO A 264 29.67 2.50 -26.35
CA PRO A 264 30.56 1.37 -26.49
C PRO A 264 31.97 1.87 -26.89
N PRO A 265 33.05 1.23 -26.40
CA PRO A 265 34.40 1.66 -26.71
C PRO A 265 34.64 1.58 -28.23
N VAL A 266 35.41 2.52 -28.79
CA VAL A 266 35.68 2.58 -30.24
C VAL A 266 36.31 1.26 -30.75
N THR A 267 37.02 0.55 -29.87
CA THR A 267 37.62 -0.77 -30.12
C THR A 267 36.61 -1.87 -30.45
N SER A 268 35.34 -1.72 -30.06
CA SER A 268 34.29 -2.69 -30.35
C SER A 268 33.67 -2.50 -31.75
N ARG A 269 34.06 -1.46 -32.49
CA ARG A 269 33.55 -1.21 -33.85
C ARG A 269 34.46 -1.91 -34.85
N TRP A 270 33.89 -2.73 -35.75
CA TRP A 270 34.65 -3.50 -36.75
C TRP A 270 35.68 -2.67 -37.53
N TRP A 271 35.33 -1.43 -37.90
CA TRP A 271 36.20 -0.52 -38.65
C TRP A 271 37.48 -0.12 -37.90
N PHE A 272 37.48 -0.18 -36.55
CA PHE A 272 38.66 0.10 -35.74
C PHE A 272 39.81 -0.86 -36.07
N TRP A 273 39.53 -2.17 -36.19
CA TRP A 273 40.52 -3.17 -36.55
C TRP A 273 40.91 -3.15 -38.04
N THR A 274 40.05 -2.60 -38.92
CA THR A 274 40.39 -2.44 -40.33
C THR A 274 41.52 -1.43 -40.55
N SER A 275 41.62 -0.42 -39.68
CA SER A 275 42.71 0.56 -39.72
C SER A 275 44.06 0.06 -39.17
N ILE A 276 44.04 -0.95 -38.28
CA ILE A 276 45.24 -1.48 -37.61
C ILE A 276 45.82 -2.69 -38.35
N ILE A 277 44.97 -3.54 -38.96
CA ILE A 277 45.42 -4.75 -39.69
C ILE A 277 45.50 -4.49 -41.21
N GLY A 278 44.69 -3.58 -41.75
CA GLY A 278 44.66 -3.22 -43.17
C GLY A 278 45.26 -1.84 -43.44
N GLY A 279 46.55 -1.65 -43.20
CA GLY A 279 47.23 -0.39 -43.51
C GLY A 279 47.08 -0.03 -45.00
N ALA A 280 46.16 0.89 -45.32
CA ALA A 280 46.17 1.77 -46.49
C ALA A 280 44.92 2.67 -46.52
N VAL A 281 45.00 3.86 -45.90
CA VAL A 281 44.40 5.03 -46.56
C VAL A 281 45.50 5.59 -47.44
N VAL A 282 45.46 5.25 -48.74
CA VAL A 282 46.17 6.02 -49.76
C VAL A 282 45.45 7.36 -49.85
N ILE A 283 45.90 8.35 -49.09
CA ILE A 283 45.63 9.75 -49.44
C ILE A 283 46.43 9.99 -50.71
N ALA A 284 45.75 10.10 -51.84
CA ALA A 284 46.34 10.62 -53.05
C ALA A 284 46.75 12.08 -52.78
N GLY A 285 48.00 12.28 -52.35
CA GLY A 285 48.66 13.59 -52.25
C GLY A 285 48.99 14.03 -50.82
N GLY A 286 50.26 13.85 -50.43
CA GLY A 286 50.99 14.82 -49.60
C GLY A 286 50.86 14.72 -48.07
N THR A 287 51.84 14.04 -47.46
CA THR A 287 52.43 14.31 -46.13
C THR A 287 51.49 14.72 -44.98
N VAL A 288 51.08 13.75 -44.16
CA VAL A 288 51.08 13.92 -42.69
C VAL A 288 51.61 12.63 -42.08
N ALA A 289 52.77 12.73 -41.44
CA ALA A 289 53.32 11.68 -40.59
C ALA A 289 52.34 11.46 -39.41
N THR A 290 51.65 10.34 -39.42
CA THR A 290 50.85 9.90 -38.27
C THR A 290 51.81 9.49 -37.16
N ILE A 291 52.23 10.46 -36.36
CA ILE A 291 52.72 10.20 -35.00
C ILE A 291 51.50 9.61 -34.27
N ILE A 292 51.45 8.29 -34.19
CA ILE A 292 50.61 7.60 -33.22
C ILE A 292 51.23 7.96 -31.87
N ALA A 293 50.72 9.03 -31.26
CA ALA A 293 50.91 9.26 -29.84
C ALA A 293 50.20 8.14 -29.11
N LEU A 294 50.91 7.03 -28.87
CA LEU A 294 50.64 6.11 -27.77
C LEU A 294 50.96 6.87 -26.48
N ASN A 295 50.07 7.78 -26.11
CA ASN A 295 50.02 8.43 -24.81
C ASN A 295 48.56 8.30 -24.36
N THR A 296 48.22 7.69 -23.25
CA THR A 296 48.95 6.97 -22.22
C THR A 296 47.83 6.16 -21.56
N GLU A 297 48.09 4.95 -21.09
CA GLU A 297 47.21 4.38 -20.08
C GLU A 297 47.08 5.42 -18.96
N ARG A 298 45.89 6.00 -18.76
CA ARG A 298 45.63 6.62 -17.47
C ARG A 298 45.70 5.46 -16.48
N SER A 299 46.72 5.47 -15.64
CA SER A 299 46.69 4.70 -14.40
C SER A 299 45.35 4.98 -13.72
N PRO A 300 44.69 3.97 -13.12
CA PRO A 300 43.39 4.13 -12.49
C PRO A 300 43.39 5.36 -11.57
N ASP A 301 42.33 6.16 -11.61
CA ASP A 301 42.15 7.24 -10.63
C ASP A 301 42.30 6.62 -9.24
N SER A 302 43.32 7.07 -8.53
CA SER A 302 43.47 6.74 -7.12
C SER A 302 42.32 7.43 -6.40
N GLY A 303 41.34 6.65 -5.94
CA GLY A 303 40.22 7.19 -5.18
C GLY A 303 40.71 8.06 -4.02
N THR A 304 39.98 9.12 -3.69
CA THR A 304 40.27 10.02 -2.56
C THR A 304 40.03 9.37 -1.18
N ILE A 305 39.87 8.05 -1.11
CA ILE A 305 39.79 7.31 0.14
C ILE A 305 41.19 6.83 0.50
N LEU A 306 41.85 7.56 1.42
CA LEU A 306 43.10 7.11 2.04
C LEU A 306 42.87 5.76 2.74
N PRO A 307 43.65 4.71 2.44
CA PRO A 307 43.60 3.47 3.18
C PRO A 307 44.20 3.68 4.57
N GLY A 308 43.44 3.37 5.64
CA GLY A 308 44.03 3.04 6.93
C GLY A 308 43.94 4.05 8.08
N LYS A 309 42.83 4.77 8.26
CA LYS A 309 42.49 5.32 9.60
C LYS A 309 41.05 5.03 9.99
N VAL A 310 40.86 3.96 10.76
CA VAL A 310 39.72 3.84 11.68
C VAL A 310 40.16 4.50 12.98
N SER A 311 39.58 5.65 13.32
CA SER A 311 39.74 6.24 14.65
C SER A 311 38.75 5.56 15.59
N THR A 312 39.21 4.62 16.39
CA THR A 312 38.48 4.19 17.58
C THR A 312 38.69 5.24 18.67
N GLY A 313 37.66 6.07 18.91
CA GLY A 313 37.62 6.97 20.05
C GLY A 313 37.47 6.16 21.35
N GLY A 314 38.57 5.62 21.85
CA GLY A 314 38.65 5.03 23.18
C GLY A 314 38.62 6.14 24.23
N PHE A 315 37.51 6.27 24.94
CA PHE A 315 37.51 6.96 26.23
C PHE A 315 38.14 6.05 27.27
N ARG A 316 39.21 6.52 27.92
CA ARG A 316 39.70 5.97 29.19
C ARG A 316 40.00 7.09 30.18
N PHE A 317 39.33 6.94 31.32
CA PHE A 317 39.32 7.69 32.59
C PHE A 317 38.58 9.04 32.57
#